data_AF-A0A6B3EBU0-F1
#
_entry.id   AF-A0A6B3EBU0-F1
#
_cell.length_a   1.000
_cell.length_b   1.000
_cell.length_c   1.000
_cell.angle_alpha   90.00
_cell.angle_beta   90.00
_cell.angle_gamma   90.00
#
_symmetry.space_group_name_H-M   'P 1'
#
loop_
_entity.id
_entity.type
_entity.pdbx_description
1 polymer ?
#
loop_
_entity_poly.entity_id
_entity_poly.type
_entity_poly.pdbx_seq_one_letter_code
_entity_poly.pdbx_strand_id
1 'polypeptide(L)'
;MHSHLDVAGHPRPQLVREPDWRDLCGTWQFAHDDADQGRRARWMAPETTAPWTRAITVPYPPESPASGIHDTDQHPVLWYRRTLDLRAPAPGRRLLL
;
A
#
# COMPACT_ATOMS: atom_id res chain seq x y z
N MET A 1 28.10 -9.37 -17.20
CA MET A 1 28.22 -9.56 -15.74
C MET A 1 27.23 -8.58 -15.10
N HIS A 2 25.96 -8.93 -14.91
CA HIS A 2 25.45 -9.98 -14.02
C HIS A 2 24.43 -10.87 -14.72
N SER A 3 24.60 -12.19 -14.56
CA SER A 3 23.73 -13.23 -15.11
C SER A 3 22.49 -13.42 -14.22
N HIS A 4 21.29 -13.33 -14.80
CA HIS A 4 20.04 -13.76 -14.17
C HIS A 4 19.86 -15.28 -14.31
N LEU A 5 20.73 -16.05 -13.65
CA LEU A 5 20.58 -17.50 -13.55
C LEU A 5 20.24 -17.86 -12.11
N ASP A 6 18.94 -17.98 -11.82
CA ASP A 6 18.46 -18.65 -10.62
C ASP A 6 18.17 -20.13 -10.93
N VAL A 7 18.38 -20.96 -9.91
CA VAL A 7 18.40 -22.43 -9.88
C VAL A 7 17.26 -23.07 -10.69
N ALA A 8 17.62 -23.96 -11.62
CA ALA A 8 16.81 -24.65 -12.65
C ALA A 8 16.66 -23.85 -13.96
N GLY A 9 17.59 -24.08 -14.90
CA GLY A 9 17.78 -23.39 -16.18
C GLY A 9 16.64 -23.49 -17.21
N HIS A 10 15.43 -23.08 -16.83
CA HIS A 10 14.32 -22.84 -17.74
C HIS A 10 13.77 -21.42 -17.53
N PRO A 11 13.76 -20.56 -18.55
CA PRO A 11 13.24 -19.22 -18.42
C PRO A 11 11.73 -19.29 -18.13
N ARG A 12 11.30 -18.74 -16.99
CA ARG A 12 9.88 -18.54 -16.63
C ARG A 12 9.52 -17.04 -16.75
N PRO A 13 9.59 -16.43 -17.94
CA PRO A 13 9.46 -14.98 -18.11
C PRO A 13 8.11 -14.44 -17.62
N GLN A 14 7.05 -15.25 -17.62
CA GLN A 14 5.73 -14.88 -17.09
C GLN A 14 5.66 -14.80 -15.56
N LEU A 15 6.63 -15.39 -14.85
CA LEU A 15 6.67 -15.45 -13.39
C LEU A 15 7.76 -14.54 -12.79
N VAL A 16 8.56 -13.90 -13.64
CA VAL A 16 9.55 -12.91 -13.23
C VAL A 16 8.86 -11.57 -13.12
N ARG A 17 8.82 -11.01 -11.91
CA ARG A 17 8.42 -9.61 -11.73
C ARG A 17 9.51 -8.73 -12.32
N GLU A 18 9.11 -7.70 -13.07
CA GLU A 18 10.05 -6.68 -13.53
C GLU A 18 10.82 -6.10 -12.32
N PRO A 19 12.10 -5.75 -12.46
CA PRO A 19 12.92 -5.23 -11.35
C PRO A 19 12.36 -3.93 -10.73
N ASP A 20 11.53 -3.20 -11.49
CA ASP A 20 10.89 -1.96 -11.04
C ASP A 20 9.57 -2.21 -10.28
N TRP A 21 9.17 -3.48 -10.08
CA TRP A 21 8.00 -3.83 -9.27
C TRP A 21 8.30 -3.68 -7.78
N ARG A 22 7.39 -3.04 -7.04
CA ARG A 22 7.51 -2.89 -5.59
C ARG A 22 6.25 -3.36 -4.87
N ASP A 23 6.44 -4.17 -3.84
CA ASP A 23 5.36 -4.55 -2.93
C ASP A 23 4.92 -3.36 -2.07
N LEU A 24 3.60 -3.20 -1.94
CA LEU A 24 3.00 -2.20 -1.07
C LEU A 24 2.36 -2.82 0.19
N CYS A 25 2.56 -4.11 0.43
CA CYS A 25 2.28 -4.73 1.73
C CYS A 25 3.14 -4.10 2.84
N GLY A 26 2.75 -4.35 4.09
CA GLY A 26 3.36 -3.79 5.29
C GLY A 26 2.50 -2.72 5.95
N THR A 27 3.13 -1.82 6.70
CA THR A 27 2.45 -0.85 7.55
C THR A 27 1.94 0.37 6.78
N TRP A 28 0.67 0.70 6.98
CA TRP A 28 -0.01 1.90 6.48
C TRP A 28 -0.62 2.68 7.63
N GLN A 29 -0.80 3.98 7.48
CA GLN A 29 -1.66 4.77 8.36
C GLN A 29 -3.13 4.47 8.03
N PHE A 30 -3.96 4.45 9.05
CA PHE A 30 -5.33 3.97 8.95
C PHE A 30 -6.29 4.80 9.81
N ALA A 31 -7.51 4.98 9.31
CA ALA A 31 -8.58 5.66 10.02
C ALA A 31 -9.97 5.18 9.58
N HIS A 32 -10.91 5.17 10.52
CA HIS A 32 -12.34 5.01 10.25
C HIS A 32 -12.97 6.38 10.02
N ASP A 33 -13.94 6.46 9.12
CA ASP A 33 -14.64 7.69 8.76
C ASP A 33 -16.16 7.46 8.80
N ASP A 34 -16.66 7.09 9.97
CA ASP A 34 -18.08 6.75 10.15
C ASP A 34 -19.03 7.90 9.80
N ALA A 35 -18.51 9.15 9.76
CA ALA A 35 -19.24 10.35 9.40
C ALA A 35 -19.05 10.79 7.91
N ASP A 36 -18.33 10.02 7.10
CA ASP A 36 -18.01 10.31 5.68
C ASP A 36 -17.53 11.76 5.44
N GLN A 37 -16.62 12.22 6.30
CA GLN A 37 -16.13 13.60 6.29
C GLN A 37 -14.73 13.74 5.71
N GLY A 38 -13.99 12.65 5.50
CA GLY A 38 -12.57 12.67 5.14
C GLY A 38 -12.28 13.37 3.82
N ARG A 39 -13.20 13.30 2.85
CA ARG A 39 -13.12 14.07 1.60
C ARG A 39 -13.23 15.57 1.85
N ARG A 40 -14.24 16.00 2.61
CA ARG A 40 -14.46 17.42 2.95
C ARG A 40 -13.33 17.98 3.80
N ALA A 41 -12.82 17.18 4.74
CA ALA A 41 -11.70 17.50 5.62
C ALA A 41 -10.33 17.31 4.97
N ARG A 42 -10.28 16.92 3.69
CA ARG A 42 -9.06 16.75 2.88
C ARG A 42 -8.00 15.82 3.49
N TRP A 43 -8.40 14.68 4.05
CA TRP A 43 -7.45 13.75 4.69
C TRP A 43 -6.34 13.23 3.77
N MET A 44 -6.54 13.26 2.45
CA MET A 44 -5.53 12.91 1.44
C MET A 44 -4.43 13.97 1.25
N ALA A 45 -4.63 15.18 1.76
CA ALA A 45 -3.63 16.24 1.64
C ALA A 45 -2.41 15.93 2.54
N PRO A 46 -1.16 16.05 2.04
CA PRO A 46 0.05 15.68 2.79
C PRO A 46 0.21 16.40 4.15
N GLU A 47 -0.26 17.64 4.24
CA GLU A 47 -0.22 18.48 5.43
C GLU A 47 -1.22 18.06 6.52
N THR A 48 -2.18 17.20 6.19
CA THR A 48 -3.26 16.81 7.10
C THR A 48 -2.77 15.73 8.07
N THR A 49 -2.70 16.06 9.36
CA THR A 49 -2.18 15.15 10.40
C THR A 49 -3.28 14.32 11.07
N ALA A 50 -4.48 14.87 11.25
CA ALA A 50 -5.64 14.14 11.73
C ALA A 50 -6.40 13.49 10.55
N PRO A 51 -7.01 12.31 10.73
CA PRO A 51 -7.18 11.55 11.97
C PRO A 51 -6.17 10.40 12.11
N TRP A 52 -4.97 10.54 11.53
CA TRP A 52 -4.03 9.43 11.30
C TRP A 52 -3.31 8.97 12.57
N THR A 53 -4.04 8.33 13.49
CA THR A 53 -3.55 7.87 14.80
C THR A 53 -3.29 6.37 14.86
N ARG A 54 -3.86 5.58 13.94
CA ARG A 54 -3.71 4.12 13.88
C ARG A 54 -2.81 3.70 12.71
N ALA A 55 -2.23 2.51 12.84
CA ALA A 55 -1.49 1.86 11.78
C ALA A 55 -2.05 0.45 11.54
N ILE A 56 -2.15 0.06 10.26
CA ILE A 56 -2.66 -1.25 9.82
C ILE A 56 -1.60 -1.99 8.99
N THR A 57 -1.53 -3.31 9.15
CA THR A 57 -0.68 -4.19 8.34
C THR A 57 -1.46 -4.74 7.15
N VAL A 58 -1.17 -4.22 5.95
CA VAL A 58 -1.69 -4.72 4.66
C VAL A 58 -0.93 -5.99 4.28
N PRO A 59 -1.59 -7.08 3.81
CA PRO A 59 -2.94 -7.11 3.25
C PRO A 59 -4.04 -7.61 4.20
N TYR A 60 -3.81 -7.62 5.51
CA TYR A 60 -4.81 -8.12 6.45
C TYR A 60 -5.97 -7.11 6.61
N PRO A 61 -7.22 -7.59 6.68
CA PRO A 61 -8.37 -6.72 6.87
C PRO A 61 -8.40 -6.17 8.32
N PRO A 62 -9.03 -5.01 8.58
CA PRO A 62 -9.07 -4.36 9.90
C PRO A 62 -9.56 -5.26 11.05
N GLU A 63 -10.50 -6.16 10.75
CA GLU A 63 -11.13 -7.08 11.70
C GLU A 63 -10.16 -8.17 12.17
N SER A 64 -9.15 -8.48 11.34
CA SER A 64 -8.18 -9.53 11.63
C SER A 64 -7.19 -9.06 12.72
N PRO A 65 -6.88 -9.91 13.71
CA PRO A 65 -5.78 -9.66 14.65
C PRO A 65 -4.44 -9.40 13.97
N ALA A 66 -4.19 -10.05 12.83
CA ALA A 66 -2.93 -9.92 12.08
C ALA A 66 -2.72 -8.52 11.48
N SER A 67 -3.78 -7.71 11.37
CA SER A 67 -3.71 -6.34 10.88
C SER A 67 -3.15 -5.37 11.93
N GLY A 68 -3.20 -5.72 13.21
CA GLY A 68 -2.90 -4.84 14.35
C GLY A 68 -4.04 -3.90 14.76
N ILE A 69 -5.18 -3.94 14.06
CA ILE A 69 -6.38 -3.15 14.37
C ILE A 69 -7.35 -3.95 15.24
N HIS A 70 -7.69 -5.18 14.80
CA HIS A 70 -8.63 -6.11 15.44
C HIS A 70 -9.95 -5.45 15.87
N ASP A 71 -10.53 -4.69 14.94
CA ASP A 71 -11.79 -3.99 15.16
C ASP A 71 -12.85 -4.62 14.28
N THR A 72 -13.81 -5.31 14.89
CA THR A 72 -14.84 -6.10 14.20
C THR A 72 -16.15 -5.33 14.00
N ASP A 73 -16.19 -4.07 14.43
CA ASP A 73 -17.36 -3.21 14.26
C ASP A 73 -17.53 -2.81 12.78
N GLN A 74 -18.75 -2.41 12.42
CA GLN A 74 -19.05 -2.02 11.05
C GLN A 74 -18.66 -0.56 10.82
N HIS A 75 -17.69 -0.33 9.94
CA HIS A 75 -17.26 1.00 9.50
C HIS A 75 -17.55 1.20 8.01
N PRO A 76 -18.44 2.13 7.62
CA PRO A 76 -18.86 2.30 6.23
C PRO A 76 -17.78 2.91 5.34
N VAL A 77 -16.86 3.69 5.91
CA VAL A 77 -15.78 4.36 5.17
C VAL A 77 -14.47 4.16 5.91
N LEU A 78 -13.47 3.67 5.19
CA LEU A 78 -12.13 3.42 5.68
C LEU A 78 -11.11 4.19 4.87
N TRP A 79 -10.10 4.71 5.54
CA TRP A 79 -9.01 5.46 4.92
C TRP A 79 -7.67 4.76 5.18
N TYR A 80 -6.88 4.62 4.10
CA TYR A 80 -5.53 4.09 4.12
C TYR A 80 -4.58 5.15 3.56
N ARG A 81 -3.43 5.35 4.22
CA ARG A 81 -2.40 6.28 3.74
C ARG A 81 -1.01 5.70 3.90
N ARG A 82 -0.21 5.83 2.84
CA ARG A 82 1.22 5.50 2.85
C ARG A 82 1.98 6.47 1.96
N THR A 83 3.06 7.03 2.50
CA THR A 83 4.01 7.83 1.73
C THR A 83 4.94 6.88 0.99
N LEU A 84 5.05 7.08 -0.32
CA LEU A 84 5.87 6.27 -1.21
C LEU A 84 7.00 7.15 -1.75
N ASP A 85 8.24 6.82 -1.42
CA ASP A 85 9.39 7.39 -2.13
C ASP A 85 9.51 6.68 -3.48
N LEU A 86 9.34 7.41 -4.57
CA LEU A 86 9.28 6.88 -5.93
C LEU A 86 10.32 7.58 -6.80
N ARG A 87 11.03 6.79 -7.60
CA ARG A 87 11.89 7.32 -8.66
C ARG A 87 11.06 7.56 -9.91
N ALA A 88 11.36 8.63 -10.63
CA ALA A 88 10.74 8.88 -11.92
C ALA A 88 11.03 7.71 -12.89
N PRO A 89 10.02 7.21 -13.63
CA PRO A 89 10.25 6.17 -14.62
C PRO A 89 11.15 6.71 -15.75
N ALA A 90 11.91 5.81 -16.39
CA ALA A 90 12.69 6.15 -17.57
C ALA A 90 11.79 6.68 -18.72
N PRO A 91 12.31 7.49 -19.65
CA PRO A 91 11.55 7.95 -20.82
C PRO A 91 10.89 6.78 -21.55
N GLY A 92 9.60 6.95 -21.89
CA GLY A 92 8.81 5.90 -22.54
C GLY A 92 8.23 4.84 -21.59
N ARG A 93 8.50 4.89 -20.27
CA ARG A 93 7.84 4.04 -19.26
C ARG A 93 6.80 4.83 -18.47
N ARG A 94 5.81 4.12 -17.92
CA ARG A 94 4.73 4.69 -17.09
C ARG A 94 4.75 4.06 -15.71
N LEU A 95 4.63 4.89 -14.67
CA LEU A 95 4.42 4.45 -13.30
C LEU A 95 2.94 4.07 -13.10
N LEU A 96 2.72 2.87 -12.56
CA LEU A 96 1.41 2.32 -12.22
C LEU A 96 1.40 1.94 -10.73
N LEU A 97 0.23 2.07 -10.10
CA LEU A 97 -0.05 1.62 -8.74
C LEU A 97 -1.03 0.45 -8.79
#